data_AF-A0A1K1KQ23-F1
#
_entry.id   AF-A0A1K1KQ23-F1
#
_cell.length_a   1.000
_cell.length_b   1.000
_cell.length_c   1.000
_cell.angle_alpha   90.00
_cell.angle_beta   90.00
_cell.angle_gamma   90.00
#
_symmetry.space_group_name_H-M   'P 1'
#
loop_
_entity.id
_entity.type
_entity.pdbx_description
1 polymer ?
#
loop_
_entity_poly.entity_id
_entity_poly.type
_entity_poly.pdbx_seq_one_letter_code
_entity_poly.pdbx_strand_id
1 'polypeptide(L)'
;MNEVITYLLNFAFDHGFEIVWTNQLKSSAPSCAIPKNNKIIINGQWKNKDELPFQIAHEIGHMLNKDEGVLYYSSYSSHSKIEADADNRAIDLLIDYCVSNGKETENYSDFMYYYSVPLRLEENVKRRYAIYFNN
;
A
#
# COMPACT_ATOMS: atom_id res chain seq x y z
N MET A 1 -5.07 -10.00 -9.33
CA MET A 1 -5.63 -9.21 -8.21
C MET A 1 -5.75 -10.01 -6.91
N ASN A 2 -6.34 -11.21 -6.88
CA ASN A 2 -6.52 -11.96 -5.63
C ASN A 2 -5.20 -12.37 -4.96
N GLU A 3 -4.19 -12.80 -5.72
CA GLU A 3 -2.92 -13.28 -5.14
C GLU A 3 -2.12 -12.19 -4.41
N VAL A 4 -2.00 -11.00 -4.99
CA VAL A 4 -1.31 -9.87 -4.34
C VAL A 4 -2.05 -9.42 -3.08
N ILE A 5 -3.39 -9.38 -3.11
CA ILE A 5 -4.18 -9.07 -1.92
C ILE A 5 -3.93 -10.14 -0.85
N THR A 6 -4.01 -11.43 -1.20
CA THR A 6 -3.71 -12.51 -0.26
C THR A 6 -2.31 -12.38 0.34
N TYR A 7 -1.30 -12.09 -0.47
CA TYR A 7 0.06 -11.84 0.01
C TYR A 7 0.11 -10.69 1.02
N LEU A 8 -0.51 -9.55 0.71
CA LEU A 8 -0.55 -8.38 1.59
C LEU A 8 -1.29 -8.65 2.90
N LEU A 9 -2.41 -9.38 2.85
CA LEU A 9 -3.17 -9.77 4.04
C LEU A 9 -2.38 -10.73 4.93
N ASN A 10 -1.70 -11.71 4.33
CA ASN A 10 -0.82 -12.62 5.07
C ASN A 10 0.36 -11.86 5.69
N PHE A 11 1.00 -10.96 4.93
CA PHE A 11 2.07 -10.11 5.45
C PHE A 11 1.59 -9.31 6.67
N ALA A 12 0.43 -8.65 6.58
CA ALA A 12 -0.13 -7.89 7.69
C ALA A 12 -0.46 -8.78 8.90
N PHE A 13 -1.00 -9.98 8.66
CA PHE A 13 -1.29 -10.97 9.70
C PHE A 13 -0.02 -11.46 10.40
N ASP A 14 1.04 -11.76 9.65
CA ASP A 14 2.34 -12.18 10.17
C ASP A 14 3.02 -11.10 11.02
N HIS A 15 2.73 -9.82 10.73
CA HIS A 15 3.14 -8.67 11.55
C HIS A 15 2.20 -8.39 12.74
N GLY A 16 1.16 -9.22 12.91
CA GLY A 16 0.21 -9.13 14.01
C GLY A 16 -0.84 -8.04 13.87
N PHE A 17 -1.04 -7.47 12.68
CA PHE A 17 -2.03 -6.41 12.45
C PHE A 17 -3.45 -7.00 12.32
N GLU A 18 -4.42 -6.37 12.98
CA GLU A 18 -5.83 -6.73 12.83
C GLU A 18 -6.36 -6.18 11.49
N ILE A 19 -7.04 -7.01 10.72
CA ILE A 19 -7.64 -6.61 9.43
C ILE A 19 -9.15 -6.67 9.54
N VAL A 20 -9.81 -5.55 9.24
CA VAL A 20 -11.27 -5.46 9.14
C VAL A 20 -11.63 -5.19 7.68
N TRP A 21 -12.05 -6.23 6.98
CA TRP A 21 -12.65 -6.09 5.66
C TRP A 21 -14.13 -5.76 5.79
N THR A 22 -14.56 -4.59 5.30
CA THR A 22 -15.94 -4.12 5.48
C THR A 22 -16.56 -3.63 4.18
N ASN A 23 -17.87 -3.85 4.04
CA ASN A 23 -18.69 -3.29 2.96
C ASN A 23 -19.60 -2.15 3.43
N GLN A 24 -19.39 -1.64 4.66
CA GLN A 24 -20.26 -0.63 5.27
C GLN A 24 -19.84 0.81 4.92
N LEU A 25 -18.67 1.00 4.30
CA LEU A 25 -18.17 2.31 3.88
C LEU A 25 -18.71 2.69 2.50
N LYS A 26 -18.80 4.00 2.22
CA LYS A 26 -19.16 4.49 0.88
C LYS A 26 -18.12 4.03 -0.15
N SER A 27 -18.53 3.79 -1.39
CA SER A 27 -17.62 3.37 -2.47
C SER A 27 -16.53 4.40 -2.83
N SER A 28 -16.68 5.64 -2.35
CA SER A 28 -15.72 6.73 -2.50
C SER A 28 -14.83 6.96 -1.26
N ALA A 29 -15.01 6.21 -0.18
CA ALA A 29 -14.16 6.32 1.01
C ALA A 29 -12.97 5.36 0.86
N PRO A 30 -11.71 5.80 1.00
CA PRO A 30 -10.57 4.90 0.90
C PRO A 30 -10.52 3.91 2.09
N SER A 31 -9.62 2.93 1.99
CA SER A 31 -9.19 2.15 3.16
C SER A 31 -8.45 3.06 4.15
N CYS A 32 -8.22 2.59 5.38
CA CYS A 32 -7.44 3.35 6.36
C CYS A 32 -6.74 2.48 7.41
N ALA A 33 -5.58 2.93 7.85
CA ALA A 33 -4.84 2.40 8.98
C ALA A 33 -5.16 3.18 10.27
N ILE A 34 -5.27 2.43 11.37
CA ILE A 34 -5.41 2.95 12.73
C ILE A 34 -4.32 2.30 13.59
N PRO A 35 -3.05 2.75 13.50
CA PRO A 35 -1.94 2.11 14.21
C PRO A 35 -2.12 2.09 15.73
N LYS A 36 -2.77 3.12 16.31
CA LYS A 36 -3.12 3.17 17.75
C LYS A 36 -4.00 1.99 18.21
N ASN A 37 -4.78 1.42 17.29
CA ASN A 37 -5.66 0.28 17.55
C ASN A 37 -5.14 -1.01 16.89
N ASN A 38 -3.92 -0.99 16.35
CA ASN A 38 -3.31 -2.10 15.62
C ASN A 38 -4.20 -2.64 14.47
N LYS A 39 -4.87 -1.74 13.74
CA LYS A 39 -5.98 -2.11 12.84
C LYS A 39 -5.86 -1.49 11.46
N ILE A 40 -6.12 -2.30 10.42
CA ILE A 40 -6.31 -1.86 9.04
C ILE A 40 -7.77 -2.10 8.66
N ILE A 41 -8.45 -1.08 8.15
CA ILE A 41 -9.81 -1.16 7.63
C ILE A 41 -9.76 -1.13 6.10
N ILE A 42 -10.20 -2.21 5.48
CA ILE A 42 -10.24 -2.32 4.01
C ILE A 42 -11.67 -2.10 3.52
N ASN A 43 -11.85 -1.13 2.63
CA ASN A 43 -13.14 -0.85 2.03
C ASN A 43 -13.45 -1.80 0.85
N GLY A 44 -14.18 -2.87 1.15
CA GLY A 44 -14.70 -3.81 0.16
C GLY A 44 -15.71 -3.21 -0.82
N GLN A 45 -16.23 -2.00 -0.60
CA GLN A 45 -17.06 -1.25 -1.55
C GLN A 45 -16.27 -0.26 -2.42
N TRP A 46 -14.95 -0.14 -2.27
CA TRP A 46 -14.16 0.81 -3.07
C TRP A 46 -14.44 0.67 -4.56
N LYS A 47 -14.73 1.78 -5.24
CA LYS A 47 -15.24 1.80 -6.61
C LYS A 47 -14.25 1.23 -7.64
N ASN A 48 -12.95 1.41 -7.45
CA ASN A 48 -11.92 0.94 -8.37
C ASN A 48 -11.12 -0.20 -7.75
N LYS A 49 -11.51 -1.46 -8.02
CA LYS A 49 -10.89 -2.63 -7.38
C LYS A 49 -9.41 -2.80 -7.71
N ASP A 50 -8.97 -2.32 -8.86
CA ASP A 50 -7.59 -2.44 -9.29
C ASP A 50 -6.64 -1.58 -8.42
N GLU A 51 -7.16 -0.57 -7.70
CA GLU A 51 -6.40 0.26 -6.75
C GLU A 51 -6.30 -0.34 -5.35
N LEU A 52 -7.06 -1.41 -5.05
CA LEU A 52 -7.04 -2.02 -3.72
C LEU A 52 -5.66 -2.58 -3.33
N PRO A 53 -4.89 -3.24 -4.20
CA PRO A 53 -3.54 -3.70 -3.86
C PRO A 53 -2.65 -2.56 -3.34
N PHE A 54 -2.61 -1.43 -4.06
CA PHE A 54 -1.80 -0.28 -3.65
C PHE A 54 -2.33 0.36 -2.36
N GLN A 55 -3.65 0.54 -2.23
CA GLN A 55 -4.22 1.06 -0.99
C GLN A 55 -3.90 0.20 0.22
N ILE A 56 -4.05 -1.13 0.11
CA ILE A 56 -3.75 -2.04 1.22
C ILE A 56 -2.26 -1.98 1.57
N ALA A 57 -1.38 -1.99 0.57
CA ALA A 57 0.06 -1.87 0.79
C ALA A 57 0.44 -0.52 1.45
N HIS A 58 -0.24 0.55 1.08
CA HIS A 58 -0.10 1.88 1.68
C HIS A 58 -0.54 1.89 3.15
N GLU A 59 -1.70 1.31 3.48
CA GLU A 59 -2.14 1.20 4.88
C GLU A 59 -1.20 0.33 5.73
N ILE A 60 -0.65 -0.76 5.15
CA ILE A 60 0.40 -1.55 5.81
C ILE A 60 1.66 -0.69 6.05
N GLY A 61 2.01 0.19 5.09
CA GLY A 61 3.08 1.16 5.25
C GLY A 61 2.91 2.04 6.48
N HIS A 62 1.71 2.59 6.70
CA HIS A 62 1.39 3.35 7.91
C HIS A 62 1.54 2.51 9.19
N MET A 63 1.08 1.26 9.17
CA MET A 63 1.23 0.34 10.30
C MET A 63 2.69 0.06 10.64
N LEU A 64 3.53 -0.21 9.63
CA LEU A 64 4.96 -0.48 9.80
C LEU A 64 5.73 0.74 10.33
N ASN A 65 5.38 1.93 9.85
CA ASN A 65 6.00 3.18 10.29
C ASN A 65 5.52 3.61 11.69
N LYS A 66 4.47 2.96 12.23
CA LYS A 66 3.79 3.35 13.48
C LYS A 66 3.31 4.79 13.44
N ASP A 67 2.83 5.22 12.29
CA ASP A 67 2.34 6.58 12.11
C ASP A 67 1.18 6.82 13.10
N GLU A 68 1.16 7.97 13.77
CA GLU A 68 0.01 8.30 14.62
C GLU A 68 -1.22 8.49 13.72
N GLY A 69 -2.07 7.44 13.66
CA GLY A 69 -3.13 7.29 12.65
C GLY A 69 -4.02 8.51 12.43
N VAL A 70 -4.57 8.59 11.20
CA VAL A 70 -5.31 9.73 10.63
C VAL A 70 -4.90 11.03 11.31
N LEU A 71 -3.69 11.48 10.99
CA LEU A 71 -3.26 12.82 11.34
C LEU A 71 -4.34 13.74 10.77
N TYR A 72 -5.18 14.30 11.64
CA TYR A 72 -5.93 15.53 11.39
C TYR A 72 -5.31 16.66 12.24
N TYR A 73 -4.25 16.36 13.01
CA TYR A 73 -3.69 17.21 14.07
C TYR A 73 -2.20 17.56 13.91
N SER A 74 -1.53 17.20 12.81
CA SER A 74 -0.13 17.60 12.59
C SER A 74 0.00 18.69 11.50
N SER A 75 1.19 19.28 11.35
CA SER A 75 1.43 20.33 10.37
C SER A 75 1.44 19.75 8.94
N TYR A 76 0.94 20.49 7.95
CA TYR A 76 0.83 20.04 6.55
C TYR A 76 2.11 19.39 5.99
N SER A 77 3.30 19.89 6.38
CA SER A 77 4.59 19.32 6.00
C SER A 77 4.86 17.93 6.62
N SER A 78 4.48 17.72 7.87
CA SER A 78 4.59 16.41 8.54
C SER A 78 3.62 15.38 7.96
N HIS A 79 2.40 15.79 7.60
CA HIS A 79 1.47 14.95 6.84
C HIS A 79 2.08 14.53 5.50
N SER A 80 2.65 15.47 4.73
CA SER A 80 3.21 15.14 3.43
C SER A 80 4.36 14.13 3.51
N LYS A 81 5.19 14.20 4.57
CA LYS A 81 6.27 13.24 4.76
C LYS A 81 5.75 11.85 5.14
N ILE A 82 4.76 11.78 6.03
CA ILE A 82 4.19 10.52 6.50
C ILE A 82 3.50 9.77 5.35
N GLU A 83 2.70 10.46 4.56
CA GLU A 83 2.09 9.89 3.35
C GLU A 83 3.14 9.44 2.33
N ALA A 84 4.22 10.22 2.15
CA ALA A 84 5.31 9.85 1.24
C ALA A 84 6.09 8.62 1.73
N ASP A 85 6.29 8.50 3.05
CA ASP A 85 6.95 7.34 3.65
C ASP A 85 6.05 6.09 3.57
N ALA A 86 4.73 6.23 3.70
CA ALA A 86 3.76 5.14 3.48
C ALA A 86 3.68 4.72 2.00
N ASP A 87 3.61 5.67 1.06
CA ASP A 87 3.66 5.42 -0.38
C ASP A 87 4.94 4.64 -0.76
N ASN A 88 6.07 5.02 -0.16
CA ASN A 88 7.35 4.34 -0.35
C ASN A 88 7.35 2.89 0.16
N ARG A 89 6.79 2.65 1.35
CA ARG A 89 6.61 1.30 1.90
C ARG A 89 5.69 0.44 1.03
N ALA A 90 4.63 1.03 0.50
CA ALA A 90 3.71 0.35 -0.41
C ALA A 90 4.42 -0.15 -1.66
N ILE A 91 5.25 0.71 -2.27
CA ILE A 91 6.04 0.36 -3.46
C ILE A 91 7.00 -0.78 -3.14
N ASP A 92 7.74 -0.69 -2.03
CA ASP A 92 8.67 -1.76 -1.62
C ASP A 92 7.96 -3.09 -1.42
N LEU A 93 6.83 -3.09 -0.71
CA LEU A 93 6.08 -4.31 -0.41
C LEU A 93 5.52 -4.99 -1.67
N LEU A 94 5.09 -4.19 -2.64
CA LEU A 94 4.63 -4.69 -3.94
C LEU A 94 5.79 -5.20 -4.81
N ILE A 95 6.97 -4.57 -4.74
CA ILE A 95 8.18 -5.10 -5.38
C ILE A 95 8.58 -6.43 -4.74
N ASP A 96 8.59 -6.52 -3.41
CA ASP A 96 8.89 -7.75 -2.67
C ASP A 96 7.92 -8.88 -3.04
N TYR A 97 6.64 -8.56 -3.20
CA TYR A 97 5.65 -9.50 -3.74
C TYR A 97 6.07 -10.02 -5.12
N CYS A 98 6.46 -9.12 -6.04
CA CYS A 98 6.86 -9.52 -7.38
C CYS A 98 8.07 -10.45 -7.35
N VAL A 99 9.12 -10.05 -6.63
CA VAL A 99 10.37 -10.82 -6.52
C VAL A 99 10.12 -12.17 -5.86
N SER A 100 9.42 -12.20 -4.73
CA SER A 100 9.23 -13.43 -3.94
C SER A 100 8.29 -14.45 -4.58
N ASN A 101 7.44 -14.01 -5.51
CA ASN A 101 6.45 -14.87 -6.17
C ASN A 101 6.71 -15.04 -7.67
N GLY A 102 7.89 -14.62 -8.15
CA GLY A 102 8.27 -14.70 -9.56
C GLY A 102 7.29 -14.01 -10.50
N LYS A 103 6.71 -12.87 -10.08
CA LYS A 103 5.83 -12.08 -10.94
C LYS A 103 6.67 -11.22 -11.85
N GLU A 104 6.55 -11.48 -13.14
CA GLU A 104 7.27 -10.73 -14.17
C GLU A 104 6.58 -9.39 -14.42
N THR A 105 7.36 -8.33 -14.40
CA THR A 105 7.04 -7.01 -14.95
C THR A 105 8.19 -6.64 -15.86
N GLU A 106 7.95 -6.25 -17.12
CA GLU A 106 9.05 -6.01 -18.07
C GLU A 106 9.81 -4.74 -17.69
N ASN A 107 9.11 -3.76 -17.15
CA ASN A 107 9.68 -2.49 -16.73
C ASN A 107 8.84 -1.85 -15.60
N TYR A 108 9.35 -0.74 -15.05
CA TYR A 108 8.70 0.00 -13.97
C TYR A 108 7.27 0.48 -14.33
N SER A 109 7.00 0.76 -15.61
CA SER A 109 5.69 1.24 -16.07
C SER A 109 4.65 0.13 -16.00
N ASP A 110 5.02 -1.11 -16.37
CA ASP A 110 4.14 -2.27 -16.25
C ASP A 110 3.82 -2.56 -14.78
N PHE A 111 4.82 -2.45 -13.90
CA PHE A 111 4.62 -2.54 -12.46
C PHE A 111 3.60 -1.49 -11.98
N MET A 112 3.75 -0.22 -12.37
CA MET A 112 2.79 0.82 -11.99
C MET A 112 1.39 0.53 -12.51
N TYR A 113 1.28 0.02 -13.74
CA TYR A 113 0.02 -0.33 -14.35
C TYR A 113 -0.67 -1.50 -13.62
N TYR A 114 0.02 -2.62 -13.41
CA TYR A 114 -0.57 -3.83 -12.84
C TYR A 114 -0.99 -3.68 -11.37
N TYR A 115 -0.29 -2.83 -10.62
CA TYR A 115 -0.61 -2.58 -9.21
C TYR A 115 -1.31 -1.24 -8.99
N SER A 116 -1.76 -0.57 -10.05
CA SER A 116 -2.43 0.73 -10.03
C SER A 116 -1.71 1.78 -9.17
N VAL A 117 -0.38 1.82 -9.28
CA VAL A 117 0.44 2.79 -8.56
C VAL A 117 0.21 4.17 -9.18
N PRO A 118 -0.15 5.18 -8.38
CA PRO A 118 -0.44 6.52 -8.90
C PRO A 118 0.74 7.14 -9.66
N LEU A 119 0.47 7.78 -10.80
CA LEU A 119 1.50 8.40 -11.65
C LEU A 119 2.40 9.42 -10.92
N ARG A 120 1.87 10.12 -9.91
CA ARG A 120 2.66 11.05 -9.07
C ARG A 120 3.86 10.38 -8.38
N LEU A 121 3.86 9.06 -8.27
CA LEU A 121 4.91 8.26 -7.61
C LEU A 121 5.91 7.66 -8.61
N GLU A 122 5.81 7.96 -9.90
CA GLU A 122 6.65 7.37 -10.95
C GLU A 122 8.15 7.44 -10.63
N GLU A 123 8.63 8.60 -10.16
CA GLU A 123 10.04 8.78 -9.80
C GLU A 123 10.46 7.93 -8.60
N ASN A 124 9.57 7.70 -7.63
CA ASN A 124 9.84 6.81 -6.50
C ASN A 124 9.88 5.36 -6.97
N VAL A 125 8.96 4.96 -7.86
CA VAL A 125 8.95 3.62 -8.45
C VAL A 125 10.21 3.37 -9.25
N LYS A 126 10.61 4.27 -10.17
CA LYS A 126 11.85 4.12 -10.96
C LYS A 126 13.07 3.86 -10.07
N ARG A 127 13.24 4.67 -9.03
CA ARG A 127 14.37 4.55 -8.09
C ARG A 127 14.38 3.21 -7.37
N ARG A 128 13.23 2.79 -6.86
CA ARG A 128 13.10 1.55 -6.06
C ARG A 128 13.15 0.31 -6.94
N TYR A 129 12.43 0.30 -8.06
CA TYR A 129 12.40 -0.80 -9.02
C TYR A 129 13.81 -1.14 -9.55
N ALA A 130 14.62 -0.11 -9.85
CA ALA A 130 15.99 -0.29 -10.32
C ALA A 130 16.91 -1.00 -9.29
N ILE A 131 16.64 -0.88 -7.98
CA ILE A 131 17.43 -1.55 -6.93
C ILE A 131 17.25 -3.07 -6.99
N TYR A 132 16.04 -3.53 -7.34
CA TYR A 132 15.67 -4.94 -7.29
C TYR A 132 15.82 -5.67 -8.63
N PHE A 133 15.56 -5.00 -9.76
CA PHE A 133 15.44 -5.66 -11.07
C PHE A 133 16.56 -5.37 -12.07
N ASN A 134 17.51 -4.46 -11.77
CA ASN A 134 18.63 -4.12 -12.67
C ASN A 134 20.00 -4.66 -12.20
N ASN A 135 20.03 -5.77 -11.45
CA ASN A 135 21.29 -6.44 -11.06
C ASN A 135 21.71 -7.51 -12.09
#